data_AF-A0A2V2Q774-F1
#
_entry.id   AF-A0A2V2Q774-F1
#
_cell.length_a   1.000
_cell.length_b   1.000
_cell.length_c   1.000
_cell.angle_alpha   90.00
_cell.angle_beta   90.00
_cell.angle_gamma   90.00
#
_symmetry.space_group_name_H-M   'P 1'
#
loop_
_entity.id
_entity.type
_entity.pdbx_description
1 polymer ?
#
loop_
_entity_poly.entity_id
_entity_poly.type
_entity_poly.pdbx_seq_one_letter_code
_entity_poly.pdbx_strand_id
1 'polypeptide(L)' 'MRLRTRPWGFVPAGVAQPVRLWHAPGDQEVPFPAAEATAALLPAARLTEQEAPDHIPSETTLRELFAEVREAAP' A
#
# COMPACT_ATOMS: atom_id res chain seq x y z
N MET A 1 -17.28 -1.42 -3.75
CA MET A 1 -16.38 -0.74 -4.71
C MET A 1 -15.82 -1.75 -5.71
N ARG A 2 -15.53 -1.36 -6.97
CA ARG A 2 -14.84 -2.23 -7.95
C ARG A 2 -13.48 -1.62 -8.30
N LEU A 3 -12.39 -2.36 -8.07
CA LEU A 3 -11.04 -1.92 -8.43
C LEU A 3 -10.89 -1.80 -9.94
N ARG A 4 -10.28 -0.70 -10.41
CA ARG A 4 -9.90 -0.53 -11.80
C ARG A 4 -8.49 -1.08 -11.99
N THR A 5 -8.39 -2.31 -12.47
CA THR A 5 -7.10 -2.98 -12.70
C THR A 5 -7.01 -3.55 -14.11
N ARG A 6 -5.77 -3.78 -14.57
CA ARG A 6 -5.45 -4.68 -15.68
C ARG A 6 -4.87 -5.97 -15.10
N PRO A 7 -4.84 -7.10 -15.84
CA PRO A 7 -4.15 -8.30 -15.37
C PRO A 7 -2.69 -7.98 -15.00
N TRP A 8 -2.27 -8.33 -13.80
CA TRP A 8 -0.92 -8.03 -13.29
C TRP A 8 0.15 -9.04 -13.77
N GLY A 9 -0.25 -10.09 -14.47
CA GLY A 9 0.63 -11.22 -14.79
C GLY A 9 0.81 -12.21 -13.63
N PHE A 10 0.18 -11.95 -12.48
CA PHE A 10 0.07 -12.86 -11.35
C PHE A 10 -1.26 -12.65 -10.62
N VAL A 11 -1.62 -13.60 -9.76
CA VAL A 11 -2.78 -13.48 -8.86
C VAL A 11 -2.29 -12.86 -7.55
N PRO A 12 -2.87 -11.74 -7.06
CA PRO A 12 -2.44 -11.09 -5.83
C PRO A 12 -2.38 -12.01 -4.61
N ALA A 13 -3.32 -12.96 -4.51
CA ALA A 13 -3.34 -13.99 -3.47
C ALA A 13 -2.12 -14.93 -3.49
N GLY A 14 -1.33 -14.93 -4.56
CA GLY A 14 -0.10 -15.70 -4.70
C GLY A 14 1.17 -14.97 -4.24
N VAL A 15 1.07 -13.71 -3.79
CA VAL A 15 2.22 -12.99 -3.24
C VAL A 15 2.56 -13.56 -1.86
N ALA A 16 3.73 -14.18 -1.74
CA ALA A 16 4.17 -14.85 -0.51
C ALA A 16 4.88 -13.90 0.47
N GLN A 17 5.44 -12.80 -0.04
CA GLN A 17 6.17 -11.81 0.73
C GLN A 17 5.19 -10.87 1.46
N PRO A 18 5.52 -10.42 2.69
CA PRO A 18 4.76 -9.36 3.34
C PRO A 18 4.72 -8.09 2.48
N VAL A 19 3.55 -7.45 2.42
CA VAL A 19 3.36 -6.19 1.70
C VAL A 19 3.03 -5.07 2.70
N ARG A 20 3.61 -3.90 2.48
CA ARG A 20 3.29 -2.67 3.21
C ARG A 20 2.71 -1.67 2.23
N LEU A 21 1.60 -1.06 2.62
CA LEU A 21 0.89 -0.04 1.85
C LEU A 21 0.74 1.17 2.77
N TRP A 22 1.04 2.35 2.26
CA TRP A 22 0.63 3.62 2.88
C TRP A 22 -0.31 4.31 1.93
N HIS A 23 -1.41 4.87 2.46
CA HIS A 23 -2.35 5.65 1.65
C HIS A 23 -2.97 6.75 2.49
N ALA A 24 -3.32 7.87 1.85
CA ALA A 24 -3.98 8.97 2.53
C ALA A 24 -5.50 8.94 2.31
N PRO A 25 -6.31 9.08 3.38
CA PRO A 25 -7.76 9.25 3.23
C PRO A 25 -8.15 10.46 2.39
N GLY A 26 -7.29 11.49 2.33
CA GLY A 26 -7.50 12.73 1.58
C GLY A 26 -7.17 12.67 0.08
N ASP A 27 -6.60 11.57 -0.43
CA ASP A 27 -6.26 11.44 -1.85
C ASP A 27 -7.50 11.57 -2.76
N GLN A 28 -7.52 12.62 -3.59
CA GLN A 28 -8.62 12.93 -4.51
C GLN A 28 -8.52 12.19 -5.84
N GLU A 29 -7.37 11.58 -6.14
CA GLU A 29 -7.13 10.80 -7.35
C GLU A 29 -7.46 9.31 -7.11
N VAL A 30 -7.10 8.80 -5.93
CA VAL A 30 -7.32 7.41 -5.54
C VAL A 30 -8.06 7.35 -4.20
N PRO A 31 -9.35 6.98 -4.19
CA PRO A 31 -10.12 6.89 -2.95
C PRO A 31 -9.52 5.87 -1.98
N PHE A 32 -9.55 6.16 -0.69
CA PHE A 32 -9.05 5.24 0.35
C PHE A 32 -9.61 3.81 0.29
N PRO A 33 -10.91 3.60 -0.02
CA PRO A 33 -11.44 2.25 -0.19
C PRO A 33 -10.78 1.45 -1.33
N ALA A 34 -10.06 2.11 -2.25
CA ALA A 34 -9.22 1.44 -3.25
C ALA A 34 -8.00 0.78 -2.62
N ALA A 35 -7.35 1.47 -1.69
CA ALA A 35 -6.22 0.94 -0.94
C ALA A 35 -6.66 -0.22 -0.04
N GLU A 36 -7.80 -0.08 0.64
CA GLU A 36 -8.40 -1.16 1.45
C GLU A 36 -8.70 -2.39 0.59
N ALA A 37 -9.39 -2.19 -0.54
CA ALA A 37 -9.74 -3.27 -1.43
C ALA A 37 -8.49 -3.93 -2.05
N THR A 38 -7.43 -3.17 -2.30
CA THR A 38 -6.15 -3.71 -2.79
C THR A 38 -5.43 -4.52 -1.71
N ALA A 39 -5.37 -4.01 -0.47
CA ALA A 39 -4.79 -4.72 0.66
C ALA A 39 -5.50 -6.05 0.92
N ALA A 40 -6.83 -6.08 0.80
CA ALA A 40 -7.63 -7.29 0.99
C ALA A 40 -7.36 -8.39 -0.05
N LEU A 41 -6.73 -8.07 -1.19
CA LEU A 41 -6.34 -9.07 -2.20
C LEU A 41 -5.00 -9.76 -1.86
N LEU A 42 -4.23 -9.22 -0.93
CA LEU A 42 -2.87 -9.65 -0.60
C LEU A 42 -2.86 -10.40 0.74
N PRO A 43 -2.32 -11.63 0.82
CA PRO A 43 -2.46 -12.47 2.02
C PRO A 43 -1.79 -11.90 3.28
N ALA A 44 -0.72 -11.12 3.12
CA ALA A 44 0.09 -10.58 4.21
C ALA A 44 0.34 -9.06 4.03
N ALA A 45 -0.71 -8.32 3.68
CA ALA A 45 -0.64 -6.86 3.56
C ALA A 45 -0.96 -6.15 4.88
N ARG A 46 -0.24 -5.07 5.15
CA ARG A 46 -0.58 -4.06 6.16
C ARG A 46 -0.77 -2.72 5.46
N LEU A 47 -1.97 -2.15 5.59
CA LEU A 47 -2.28 -0.78 5.19
C LEU A 47 -2.09 0.15 6.39
N THR A 48 -1.27 1.18 6.21
CA THR A 48 -1.03 2.25 7.18
C THR A 48 -1.60 3.54 6.61
N GLU A 49 -2.38 4.27 7.40
CA GLU A 49 -2.85 5.59 7.01
C GLU A 49 -1.71 6.60 7.10
N GLN A 50 -1.52 7.38 6.03
CA GLN A 50 -0.75 8.62 6.08
C GLN A 50 -1.75 9.78 6.09
N GLU A 51 -1.75 10.61 7.14
CA GLU A 51 -2.70 11.73 7.23
C GLU A 51 -2.43 12.83 6.18
N ALA A 52 -1.15 13.12 5.90
CA ALA A 52 -0.71 14.09 4.89
C ALA A 52 0.74 13.78 4.44
N PRO A 53 1.16 14.17 3.22
CA PRO A 53 0.33 14.73 2.14
C PRO A 53 -0.63 13.70 1.54
N ASP A 54 -1.56 14.15 0.71
CA ASP A 54 -2.61 13.27 0.17
C ASP A 54 -2.04 12.24 -0.84
N HIS A 55 -1.62 12.72 -2.01
CA HIS A 55 -1.23 11.83 -3.12
C HIS A 55 0.24 11.39 -3.09
N ILE A 56 1.09 12.16 -2.41
CA ILE A 56 2.55 11.97 -2.40
C ILE A 56 2.96 11.46 -1.01
N PRO A 57 3.92 10.53 -0.90
CA PRO A 57 4.42 10.10 0.40
C PRO A 57 5.03 11.27 1.20
N SER A 58 4.79 11.25 2.50
CA SER A 58 5.36 12.15 3.49
C SER A 58 6.81 11.77 3.79
N GLU A 59 7.57 12.71 4.33
CA GLU A 59 8.93 12.41 4.82
C GLU A 59 8.92 11.35 5.92
N THR A 60 7.88 11.33 6.77
CA THR A 60 7.71 10.32 7.82
C THR A 60 7.50 8.93 7.22
N THR A 61 6.59 8.80 6.26
CA THR A 61 6.34 7.53 5.55
C THR A 61 7.57 7.05 4.81
N LEU A 62 8.32 7.94 4.15
CA LEU A 62 9.59 7.57 3.51
C LEU A 62 10.61 7.06 4.55
N ARG A 63 10.72 7.74 5.69
CA ARG A 63 11.62 7.33 6.78
C ARG A 63 11.25 5.95 7.34
N GLU A 64 9.98 5.70 7.59
CA GLU A 64 9.46 4.41 8.06
C GLU A 64 9.71 3.30 7.03
N LEU A 65 9.38 3.54 5.76
CA LEU A 65 9.64 2.60 4.66
C LEU A 65 11.13 2.22 4.61
N PHE A 66 12.03 3.20 4.63
CA PHE A 66 13.46 2.93 4.54
C PHE A 66 14.04 2.29 5.80
N ALA A 67 13.43 2.50 6.98
CA ALA A 67 13.77 1.77 8.19
C ALA A 67 13.38 0.29 8.06
N GLU A 68 12.12 0.00 7.68
CA GLU A 68 11.63 -1.37 7.50
C GLU A 68 12.43 -2.15 6.45
N VAL A 69 12.75 -1.51 5.31
CA VAL A 69 13.55 -2.16 4.26
C VAL A 69 14.97 -2.49 4.72
N ARG A 70 15.59 -1.65 5.56
CA ARG A 70 16.93 -1.93 6.11
C ARG A 70 16.90 -3.09 7.09
N GLU A 71 15.85 -3.19 7.91
CA GLU A 71 15.68 -4.30 8.85
C GLU A 71 15.37 -5.62 8.15
N ALA A 72 14.70 -5.57 7.00
CA ALA A 72 14.39 -6.74 6.19
C ALA A 72 15.53 -7.19 5.26
N ALA A 73 16.64 -6.44 5.20
CA ALA A 73 17.79 -6.80 4.38
C ALA A 73 18.55 -8.00 5.01
N PRO A 74 18.94 -9.01 4.21
CA PRO A 74 19.67 -10.19 4.69
C PRO A 74 21.09 -9.88 5.15
#